data_AF-K1KGH3-F1
#
_entry.id   AF-K1KGH3-F1
#
_cell.length_a   1.000
_cell.length_b   1.000
_cell.length_c   1.000
_cell.angle_alpha   90.00
_cell.angle_beta   90.00
_cell.angle_gamma   90.00
#
_symmetry.space_group_name_H-M   'P 1'
#
loop_
_entity.id
_entity.type
_entity.pdbx_description
1 polymer ?
#
loop_
_entity_poly.entity_id
_entity_poly.type
_entity_poly.pdbx_seq_one_letter_code
_entity_poly.pdbx_strand_id
1 'polypeptide(L)'
;MTTDSAQDDTPIISGDAVGFDMRPRIPEDEERFTFSTVCRSNGLSSRLIISGYTQGSFPWPDAKDADAGLYPWGRLFPCTILKTGRVNLTHSMRRRVRDAVHRHYSGLELEILLDYDFDEVIEAIAEYHRKRSNGTWMTRDMIDMWKALHRQRIAHCVSVHIDGELAGGLYFTSVGRMLYGESMFSLRPDASKLALAALAAFAGMAHLPVIDCQMPTEHVIRMGAAVVEGRAFLKLNEFLARQSHFPWSRSESLSLLPFLESVYSEYAERTPNDLTIVHEQRFAHAGGMLFHTLAIDGTCNYYEDGRRSTMEVIPLASTDPRVTPMYNRLIEAGFRRDSTYLYRLACNECRRCIPTRIDVHAFRPDDTMRRTMKRNASLVMRELKLAPMTEEQYELYKRYQDSRHRRSVMADMDRSTVSTVLFSTCSDTRLLEFRTSPDAPRPNELKMVCIIDCLDNALSAVYTFFDPDVPKLSLGTFGILSEIEYARRNGLSYVYLGYWLPGYPGMDYKTRFQPMDIFWENGWMPERKFTADPKLLDPTSL
;
A
#
# COMPACT_ATOMS: atom_id res chain seq x y z
N MET A 1 20.71 32.35 -11.69
CA MET A 1 20.53 31.56 -12.93
C MET A 1 20.22 32.56 -14.02
N THR A 2 20.99 32.55 -15.11
CA THR A 2 20.79 33.43 -16.26
C THR A 2 19.64 32.88 -17.10
N THR A 3 18.50 33.54 -17.08
CA THR A 3 17.45 33.38 -18.10
C THR A 3 17.99 34.04 -19.37
N ASP A 4 18.43 33.24 -20.33
CA ASP A 4 18.98 33.74 -21.60
C ASP A 4 17.85 34.41 -22.39
N SER A 5 17.96 35.72 -22.59
CA SER A 5 16.94 36.58 -23.19
C SER A 5 17.04 36.61 -24.72
N ALA A 6 16.90 35.47 -25.37
CA ALA A 6 16.65 35.39 -26.80
C ALA A 6 15.12 35.45 -27.05
N GLN A 7 14.68 36.23 -28.04
CA GLN A 7 13.27 36.34 -28.46
C GLN A 7 12.64 34.95 -28.57
N ASP A 8 11.64 34.71 -27.74
CA ASP A 8 11.23 33.36 -27.36
C ASP A 8 10.06 32.87 -28.24
N ASP A 9 10.37 32.13 -29.30
CA ASP A 9 9.41 31.42 -30.19
C ASP A 9 8.67 30.25 -29.47
N THR A 10 8.72 30.21 -28.13
CA THR A 10 8.03 29.19 -27.32
C THR A 10 6.51 29.28 -27.53
N PRO A 11 5.86 28.20 -27.98
CA PRO A 11 4.44 28.22 -28.32
C PRO A 11 3.57 28.48 -27.09
N ILE A 12 2.52 29.29 -27.27
CA ILE A 12 1.46 29.50 -26.26
C ILE A 12 0.29 28.57 -26.57
N ILE A 13 -0.07 27.72 -25.61
CA ILE A 13 -1.18 26.76 -25.70
C ILE A 13 -2.34 27.15 -24.78
N SER A 14 -3.53 26.64 -25.08
CA SER A 14 -4.70 26.78 -24.19
C SER A 14 -4.49 26.00 -22.89
N GLY A 15 -5.02 26.51 -21.77
CA GLY A 15 -5.06 25.78 -20.49
C GLY A 15 -5.80 24.43 -20.54
N ASP A 16 -6.63 24.22 -21.56
CA ASP A 16 -7.37 22.97 -21.80
C ASP A 16 -6.80 22.14 -22.96
N ALA A 17 -5.59 22.46 -23.44
CA ALA A 17 -4.98 21.73 -24.54
C ALA A 17 -4.82 20.23 -24.22
N VAL A 18 -5.22 19.38 -25.17
CA VAL A 18 -5.07 17.92 -25.08
C VAL A 18 -4.23 17.45 -26.26
N GLY A 19 -3.28 16.56 -26.01
CA GLY A 19 -2.47 15.94 -27.07
C GLY A 19 -1.30 16.78 -27.59
N PHE A 20 -1.01 17.91 -26.95
CA PHE A 20 0.24 18.64 -27.20
C PHE A 20 1.44 17.88 -26.63
N ASP A 21 2.51 17.77 -27.41
CA ASP A 21 3.76 17.13 -26.99
C ASP A 21 4.52 18.05 -26.04
N MET A 22 4.46 17.72 -24.75
CA MET A 22 5.14 18.46 -23.68
C MET A 22 6.46 17.80 -23.26
N ARG A 23 6.97 16.82 -24.03
CA ARG A 23 8.23 16.16 -23.68
C ARG A 23 9.40 17.15 -23.76
N PRO A 24 10.13 17.38 -22.65
CA PRO A 24 11.21 18.36 -22.63
C PRO A 24 12.44 17.85 -23.39
N ARG A 25 13.09 18.77 -24.11
CA ARG A 25 14.36 18.48 -24.79
C ARG A 25 15.49 18.50 -23.75
N ILE A 26 16.27 17.42 -23.71
CA ILE A 26 17.45 17.33 -22.85
C ILE A 26 18.53 18.27 -23.43
N PRO A 27 19.08 19.21 -22.66
CA PRO A 27 20.21 20.05 -23.07
C PRO A 27 21.44 19.21 -23.42
N GLU A 28 22.34 19.75 -24.26
CA GLU A 28 23.58 19.06 -24.63
C GLU A 28 24.56 18.94 -23.45
N ASP A 29 24.51 19.91 -22.52
CA ASP A 29 25.29 19.93 -21.28
C ASP A 29 24.37 19.73 -20.07
N GLU A 30 24.46 18.56 -19.43
CA GLU A 30 23.79 18.23 -18.17
C GLU A 30 24.70 18.42 -16.94
N GLU A 31 25.86 19.06 -17.05
CA GLU A 31 26.69 19.40 -15.89
C GLU A 31 26.09 20.57 -15.08
N ARG A 32 25.26 21.39 -15.72
CA ARG A 32 24.58 22.54 -15.11
C ARG A 32 23.07 22.36 -15.13
N PHE A 33 22.45 22.66 -13.99
CA PHE A 33 20.99 22.68 -13.88
C PHE A 33 20.39 23.74 -14.80
N THR A 34 19.72 23.27 -15.85
CA THR A 34 19.13 24.08 -16.92
C THR A 34 17.66 23.71 -17.09
N PHE A 35 16.79 24.71 -17.05
CA PHE A 35 15.36 24.50 -17.28
C PHE A 35 15.06 24.57 -18.77
N SER A 36 14.54 23.48 -19.31
CA SER A 36 14.17 23.34 -20.72
C SER A 36 12.68 23.61 -20.87
N THR A 37 12.32 24.84 -21.23
CA THR A 37 10.94 25.26 -21.51
C THR A 37 10.49 24.69 -22.86
N VAL A 38 9.28 24.14 -22.90
CA VAL A 38 8.67 23.51 -24.09
C VAL A 38 7.55 24.36 -24.67
N CYS A 39 6.68 24.88 -23.81
CA CYS A 39 5.56 25.73 -24.17
C CYS A 39 5.18 26.62 -22.97
N ARG A 40 4.31 27.60 -23.21
CA ARG A 40 3.60 28.34 -22.16
C ARG A 40 2.11 28.06 -22.29
N SER A 41 1.37 27.90 -21.20
CA SER A 41 -0.10 27.88 -21.26
C SER A 41 -0.70 29.17 -20.71
N ASN A 42 -1.83 29.59 -21.25
CA ASN A 42 -2.61 30.75 -20.76
C ASN A 42 -3.71 30.35 -19.75
N GLY A 43 -3.44 29.30 -18.98
CA GLY A 43 -4.36 28.70 -18.03
C GLY A 43 -3.89 27.30 -17.61
N LEU A 44 -4.55 26.72 -16.61
CA LEU A 44 -4.26 25.39 -16.10
C LEU A 44 -5.55 24.58 -16.02
N SER A 45 -5.46 23.29 -16.36
CA SER A 45 -6.54 22.32 -16.16
C SER A 45 -5.97 21.02 -15.61
N SER A 46 -6.80 20.21 -14.96
CA SER A 46 -6.36 18.91 -14.42
C SER A 46 -5.83 18.00 -15.53
N ARG A 47 -6.43 18.06 -16.73
CA ARG A 47 -5.98 17.28 -17.89
C ARG A 47 -4.60 17.72 -18.38
N LEU A 48 -4.37 19.03 -18.47
CA LEU A 48 -3.09 19.57 -18.89
C LEU A 48 -1.99 19.21 -17.87
N ILE A 49 -2.29 19.34 -16.57
CA ILE A 49 -1.39 18.96 -15.47
C ILE A 49 -0.99 17.48 -15.55
N ILE A 50 -1.97 16.57 -15.61
CA ILE A 50 -1.68 15.12 -15.73
C ILE A 50 -0.87 14.82 -16.98
N SER A 51 -1.22 15.46 -18.11
CA SER A 51 -0.51 15.29 -19.38
C SER A 51 0.94 15.75 -19.28
N GLY A 52 1.20 16.89 -18.63
CA GLY A 52 2.54 17.41 -18.37
C GLY A 52 3.36 16.42 -17.56
N TYR A 53 2.88 16.04 -16.37
CA TYR A 53 3.60 15.13 -15.48
C TYR A 53 3.89 13.78 -16.14
N THR A 54 2.94 13.21 -16.88
CA THR A 54 3.12 11.93 -17.60
C THR A 54 4.19 12.03 -18.70
N GLN A 55 4.33 13.20 -19.32
CA GLN A 55 5.36 13.47 -20.32
C GLN A 55 6.70 13.94 -19.71
N GLY A 56 6.75 14.12 -18.39
CA GLY A 56 7.93 14.58 -17.67
C GLY A 56 8.11 16.09 -17.72
N SER A 57 7.04 16.87 -17.82
CA SER A 57 7.05 18.33 -17.76
C SER A 57 6.19 18.81 -16.58
N PHE A 58 6.55 19.95 -15.99
CA PHE A 58 5.78 20.58 -14.93
C PHE A 58 5.71 22.10 -15.14
N PRO A 59 4.64 22.77 -14.67
CA PRO A 59 4.51 24.22 -14.77
C PRO A 59 5.44 24.90 -13.76
N TRP A 60 6.22 25.88 -14.20
CA TRP A 60 7.15 26.61 -13.32
C TRP A 60 7.27 28.09 -13.72
N PRO A 61 6.26 28.92 -13.39
CA PRO A 61 6.30 30.35 -13.68
C PRO A 61 7.24 31.09 -12.73
N ASP A 62 7.81 32.20 -13.21
CA ASP A 62 8.33 33.25 -12.33
C ASP A 62 7.25 34.32 -12.04
N ALA A 63 7.61 35.39 -11.31
CA ALA A 63 6.68 36.46 -10.99
C ALA A 63 6.16 37.21 -12.24
N LYS A 64 6.98 37.34 -13.29
CA LYS A 64 6.58 38.02 -14.54
C LYS A 64 5.65 37.16 -15.37
N ASP A 65 5.93 35.86 -15.45
CA ASP A 65 5.05 34.89 -16.11
C ASP A 65 3.67 34.88 -15.41
N ALA A 66 3.68 34.83 -14.07
CA ALA A 66 2.50 34.91 -13.23
C ALA A 66 1.68 36.20 -13.48
N ASP A 67 2.33 37.36 -13.52
CA ASP A 67 1.68 38.64 -13.83
C ASP A 67 1.07 38.67 -15.25
N ALA A 68 1.68 37.95 -16.19
CA ALA A 68 1.19 37.80 -17.56
C ALA A 68 0.09 36.73 -17.72
N GLY A 69 -0.25 35.98 -16.66
CA GLY A 69 -1.19 34.86 -16.73
C GLY A 69 -0.67 33.69 -17.58
N LEU A 70 0.65 33.52 -17.65
CA LEU A 70 1.31 32.48 -18.42
C LEU A 70 2.01 31.48 -17.50
N TYR A 71 1.96 30.20 -17.89
CA TYR A 71 2.58 29.11 -17.15
C TYR A 71 3.58 28.39 -18.07
N PRO A 72 4.90 28.61 -17.92
CA PRO A 72 5.92 27.86 -18.64
C PRO A 72 5.90 26.40 -18.23
N TRP A 73 5.86 25.50 -19.20
CA TRP A 73 5.96 24.05 -19.01
C TRP A 73 7.32 23.58 -19.46
N GLY A 74 8.02 22.89 -18.58
CA GLY A 74 9.34 22.35 -18.89
C GLY A 74 9.85 21.40 -17.83
N ARG A 75 11.15 21.15 -17.88
CA ARG A 75 11.85 20.38 -16.84
C ARG A 75 13.27 20.88 -16.65
N LEU A 76 13.73 20.76 -15.42
CA LEU A 76 15.12 20.93 -15.05
C LEU A 76 15.94 19.66 -15.36
N PHE A 77 17.07 19.85 -16.04
CA PHE A 77 18.08 18.82 -16.26
C PHE A 77 19.41 19.24 -15.64
N PRO A 78 20.19 18.32 -15.04
CA PRO A 78 19.84 16.93 -14.74
C PRO A 78 18.69 16.86 -13.71
N CYS A 79 18.03 15.70 -13.59
CA CYS A 79 16.85 15.57 -12.72
C CYS A 79 17.24 15.17 -11.30
N THR A 80 16.41 15.52 -10.31
CA THR A 80 16.67 15.19 -8.89
C THR A 80 15.56 14.29 -8.37
N ILE A 81 15.91 13.12 -7.84
CA ILE A 81 14.94 12.15 -7.32
C ILE A 81 15.30 11.66 -5.92
N LEU A 82 14.29 11.31 -5.13
CA LEU A 82 14.43 10.57 -3.87
C LEU A 82 13.85 9.16 -4.04
N LYS A 83 14.69 8.14 -3.84
CA LYS A 83 14.27 6.73 -3.93
C LYS A 83 13.67 6.27 -2.59
N THR A 84 12.55 5.56 -2.62
CA THR A 84 11.78 5.19 -1.41
C THR A 84 11.92 3.69 -1.06
N GLY A 85 12.06 2.81 -2.05
CA GLY A 85 12.04 1.34 -1.91
C GLY A 85 13.28 0.70 -1.25
N ARG A 86 14.27 1.50 -0.84
CA ARG A 86 15.32 1.09 0.07
C ARG A 86 15.23 2.00 1.27
N VAL A 87 14.52 1.55 2.28
CA VAL A 87 14.40 2.21 3.59
C VAL A 87 15.73 2.13 4.39
N ASN A 88 16.85 2.37 3.70
CA ASN A 88 18.03 3.00 4.27
C ASN A 88 17.92 4.48 3.95
N LEU A 89 16.97 5.16 4.59
CA LEU A 89 17.01 6.61 4.68
C LEU A 89 18.41 6.93 5.17
N THR A 90 19.15 7.72 4.39
CA THR A 90 20.59 7.93 4.55
C THR A 90 20.92 8.24 6.01
N HIS A 91 22.11 7.88 6.49
CA HIS A 91 22.54 8.21 7.86
C HIS A 91 22.29 9.71 8.20
N SER A 92 22.41 10.60 7.22
CA SER A 92 22.07 12.01 7.36
C SER A 92 20.58 12.26 7.60
N MET A 93 19.67 11.59 6.87
CA MET A 93 18.23 11.71 7.10
C MET A 93 17.81 11.16 8.46
N ARG A 94 18.38 10.02 8.90
CA ARG A 94 18.19 9.46 10.25
C ARG A 94 18.60 10.42 11.35
N ARG A 95 19.80 10.98 11.24
CA ARG A 95 20.30 11.97 12.16
C ARG A 95 19.41 13.22 12.22
N ARG A 96 18.86 13.67 11.09
CA ARG A 96 18.02 14.87 11.06
C ARG A 96 16.63 14.66 11.64
N VAL A 97 15.99 13.52 11.38
CA VAL A 97 14.73 13.18 12.08
C VAL A 97 14.97 13.11 13.59
N ARG A 98 16.11 12.53 14.01
CA ARG A 98 16.50 12.44 15.42
C ARG A 98 16.69 13.81 16.05
N ASP A 99 17.50 14.64 15.41
CA ASP A 99 17.81 15.97 15.91
C ASP A 99 16.53 16.83 15.95
N ALA A 100 15.61 16.68 14.99
CA ALA A 100 14.31 17.37 15.00
C ALA A 100 13.44 16.94 16.20
N VAL A 101 13.19 15.64 16.36
CA VAL A 101 12.34 15.11 17.43
C VAL A 101 12.94 15.41 18.81
N HIS A 102 14.22 15.12 19.03
CA HIS A 102 14.83 15.23 20.36
C HIS A 102 15.25 16.65 20.75
N ARG A 103 15.62 17.53 19.81
CA ARG A 103 16.06 18.90 20.15
C ARG A 103 14.92 19.91 20.11
N HIS A 104 13.92 19.70 19.27
CA HIS A 104 12.91 20.72 18.99
C HIS A 104 11.51 20.34 19.49
N TYR A 105 11.18 19.05 19.59
CA TYR A 105 9.82 18.60 19.85
C TYR A 105 9.68 17.63 21.04
N SER A 106 10.74 17.46 21.83
CA SER A 106 10.69 16.62 23.02
C SER A 106 9.72 17.18 24.06
N GLY A 107 8.72 16.38 24.45
CA GLY A 107 7.69 16.77 25.42
C GLY A 107 6.55 17.63 24.84
N LEU A 108 6.48 17.77 23.51
CA LEU A 108 5.39 18.43 22.79
C LEU A 108 4.55 17.37 22.06
N GLU A 109 3.31 17.72 21.74
CA GLU A 109 2.44 16.86 20.92
C GLU A 109 2.82 17.02 19.44
N LEU A 110 3.33 15.96 18.81
CA LEU A 110 3.75 15.97 17.41
C LEU A 110 2.80 15.12 16.56
N GLU A 111 2.21 15.75 15.54
CA GLU A 111 1.42 15.06 14.53
C GLU A 111 2.03 15.28 13.14
N ILE A 112 1.99 14.23 12.32
CA ILE A 112 2.37 14.32 10.90
C ILE A 112 1.24 13.68 10.11
N LEU A 113 0.49 14.49 9.36
CA LEU A 113 -0.78 14.09 8.79
C LEU A 113 -0.76 14.21 7.26
N LEU A 114 -1.18 13.16 6.56
CA LEU A 114 -1.41 13.14 5.13
C LEU A 114 -2.84 13.62 4.85
N ASP A 115 -2.97 14.56 3.93
CA ASP A 115 -4.24 15.14 3.46
C ASP A 115 -5.09 15.80 4.57
N TYR A 116 -4.46 16.24 5.66
CA TYR A 116 -5.09 17.11 6.65
C TYR A 116 -4.99 18.57 6.21
N ASP A 117 -6.15 19.19 6.01
CA ASP A 117 -6.35 20.58 5.60
C ASP A 117 -5.40 21.04 4.48
N PHE A 118 -5.61 20.50 3.27
CA PHE A 118 -4.84 20.89 2.09
C PHE A 118 -4.92 22.40 1.81
N ASP A 119 -6.07 23.01 2.10
CA ASP A 119 -6.32 24.43 1.89
C ASP A 119 -5.43 25.28 2.80
N GLU A 120 -5.34 24.95 4.08
CA GLU A 120 -4.41 25.61 5.01
C GLU A 120 -2.96 25.44 4.57
N VAL A 121 -2.55 24.21 4.19
CA VAL A 121 -1.17 23.91 3.79
C VAL A 121 -0.75 24.72 2.56
N ILE A 122 -1.56 24.76 1.50
CA ILE A 122 -1.18 25.45 0.26
C ILE A 122 -1.14 26.97 0.44
N GLU A 123 -2.04 27.54 1.25
CA GLU A 123 -2.03 28.98 1.58
C GLU A 123 -0.81 29.33 2.45
N ALA A 124 -0.46 28.48 3.43
CA ALA A 124 0.73 28.66 4.25
C ALA A 124 2.02 28.63 3.41
N ILE A 125 2.10 27.76 2.40
CA ILE A 125 3.21 27.71 1.44
C ILE A 125 3.27 28.99 0.60
N ALA A 126 2.13 29.46 0.10
CA ALA A 126 2.06 30.70 -0.68
C ALA A 126 2.63 31.89 0.10
N GLU A 127 2.20 32.03 1.35
CA GLU A 127 2.64 33.11 2.24
C GLU A 127 4.10 32.97 2.66
N TYR A 128 4.55 31.74 2.94
CA TYR A 128 5.94 31.45 3.29
C TYR A 128 6.93 31.90 2.20
N HIS A 129 6.62 31.64 0.93
CA HIS A 129 7.47 32.06 -0.19
C HIS A 129 7.33 33.56 -0.45
N ARG A 130 6.12 34.14 -0.38
CA ARG A 130 5.91 35.59 -0.50
C ARG A 130 6.75 36.41 0.49
N LYS A 131 7.00 35.90 1.70
CA LYS A 131 7.85 36.57 2.70
C LYS A 131 9.36 36.40 2.43
N ARG A 132 9.77 35.32 1.77
CA ARG A 132 11.19 34.97 1.55
C ARG A 132 11.74 35.48 0.23
N SER A 133 10.91 35.55 -0.79
CA SER A 133 11.19 36.18 -2.07
C SER A 133 10.36 37.44 -2.19
N ASN A 134 10.87 38.49 -2.84
CA ASN A 134 10.15 39.76 -3.05
C ASN A 134 9.05 39.59 -4.13
N GLY A 135 8.14 38.62 -3.92
CA GLY A 135 7.17 38.06 -4.88
C GLY A 135 6.95 36.56 -4.65
N THR A 136 5.81 36.03 -5.12
CA THR A 136 5.54 34.59 -5.15
C THR A 136 5.24 34.15 -6.58
N TRP A 137 5.77 33.00 -6.99
CA TRP A 137 5.46 32.35 -8.26
C TRP A 137 4.08 31.71 -8.26
N MET A 138 3.49 31.51 -7.08
CA MET A 138 2.22 30.78 -6.91
C MET A 138 1.04 31.75 -7.04
N THR A 139 0.45 31.80 -8.23
CA THR A 139 -0.74 32.63 -8.52
C THR A 139 -1.99 32.10 -7.82
N ARG A 140 -3.04 32.93 -7.75
CA ARG A 140 -4.35 32.47 -7.25
C ARG A 140 -4.89 31.30 -8.06
N ASP A 141 -4.77 31.36 -9.39
CA ASP A 141 -5.19 30.29 -10.29
C ASP A 141 -4.42 28.98 -10.03
N MET A 142 -3.12 29.05 -9.74
CA MET A 142 -2.36 27.86 -9.33
C MET A 142 -2.90 27.30 -8.01
N ILE A 143 -3.10 28.14 -6.99
CA ILE A 143 -3.64 27.68 -5.71
C ILE A 143 -4.99 26.98 -5.92
N ASP A 144 -5.90 27.60 -6.67
CA ASP A 144 -7.23 27.05 -6.94
C ASP A 144 -7.15 25.76 -7.79
N MET A 145 -6.20 25.67 -8.72
CA MET A 145 -5.97 24.46 -9.51
C MET A 145 -5.48 23.29 -8.66
N TRP A 146 -4.52 23.49 -7.76
CA TRP A 146 -4.05 22.40 -6.89
C TRP A 146 -5.09 21.99 -5.86
N LYS A 147 -5.91 22.93 -5.35
CA LYS A 147 -7.11 22.59 -4.55
C LYS A 147 -8.08 21.72 -5.36
N ALA A 148 -8.27 22.02 -6.65
CA ALA A 148 -9.10 21.20 -7.53
C ALA A 148 -8.50 19.81 -7.81
N LEU A 149 -7.17 19.70 -7.97
CA LEU A 149 -6.45 18.43 -8.09
C LEU A 149 -6.53 17.61 -6.80
N HIS A 150 -6.52 18.25 -5.64
CA HIS A 150 -6.67 17.59 -4.35
C HIS A 150 -8.05 16.93 -4.21
N ARG A 151 -9.11 17.67 -4.59
CA ARG A 151 -10.48 17.12 -4.67
C ARG A 151 -10.59 15.91 -5.63
N GLN A 152 -9.69 15.82 -6.60
CA GLN A 152 -9.61 14.70 -7.56
C GLN A 152 -8.68 13.56 -7.12
N ARG A 153 -8.05 13.65 -5.94
CA ARG A 153 -7.06 12.68 -5.42
C ARG A 153 -5.84 12.53 -6.35
N ILE A 154 -5.42 13.67 -6.89
CA ILE A 154 -4.22 13.83 -7.70
C ILE A 154 -3.17 14.64 -6.93
N ALA A 155 -3.58 15.68 -6.19
CA ALA A 155 -2.70 16.42 -5.30
C ALA A 155 -2.94 16.05 -3.83
N HIS A 156 -1.87 16.01 -3.05
CA HIS A 156 -1.86 15.56 -1.66
C HIS A 156 -0.94 16.46 -0.83
N CYS A 157 -1.18 16.53 0.47
CA CYS A 157 -0.30 17.27 1.39
C CYS A 157 0.18 16.40 2.54
N VAL A 158 1.32 16.77 3.12
CA VAL A 158 1.74 16.32 4.44
C VAL A 158 1.91 17.55 5.31
N SER A 159 1.10 17.67 6.36
CA SER A 159 1.21 18.70 7.38
C SER A 159 1.88 18.16 8.63
N VAL A 160 2.65 19.00 9.31
CA VAL A 160 3.28 18.71 10.60
C VAL A 160 2.72 19.69 11.60
N HIS A 161 2.11 19.19 12.66
CA HIS A 161 1.52 19.99 13.73
C HIS A 161 2.27 19.75 15.03
N ILE A 162 2.46 20.82 15.81
CA ILE A 162 3.07 20.78 17.13
C ILE A 162 2.13 21.47 18.12
N ASP A 163 1.65 20.73 19.11
CA ASP A 163 0.62 21.17 20.07
C ASP A 163 -0.65 21.69 19.36
N GLY A 164 -1.07 20.99 18.29
CA GLY A 164 -2.23 21.33 17.47
C GLY A 164 -2.02 22.48 16.46
N GLU A 165 -0.82 23.06 16.40
CA GLU A 165 -0.52 24.20 15.52
C GLU A 165 0.34 23.80 14.31
N LEU A 166 0.00 24.28 13.11
CA LEU A 166 0.74 24.00 11.89
C LEU A 166 2.20 24.51 11.98
N ALA A 167 3.14 23.57 12.04
CA ALA A 167 4.56 23.83 12.18
C ALA A 167 5.32 23.78 10.85
N GLY A 168 4.75 23.14 9.83
CA GLY A 168 5.32 23.04 8.49
C GLY A 168 4.67 21.94 7.67
N GLY A 169 5.21 21.67 6.48
CA GLY A 169 4.64 20.65 5.61
C GLY A 169 5.12 20.73 4.18
N LEU A 170 4.47 19.97 3.32
CA LEU A 170 4.67 19.93 1.88
C LEU A 170 3.39 19.55 1.15
N TYR A 171 3.35 19.81 -0.16
CA TYR A 171 2.36 19.19 -1.04
C TYR A 171 3.03 18.56 -2.25
N PHE A 172 2.36 17.55 -2.80
CA PHE A 172 2.88 16.74 -3.89
C PHE A 172 1.75 16.29 -4.81
N THR A 173 2.08 16.04 -6.06
CA THR A 173 1.19 15.44 -7.05
C THR A 173 1.47 13.94 -7.17
N SER A 174 0.45 13.13 -7.39
CA SER A 174 0.55 11.70 -7.67
C SER A 174 -0.03 11.40 -9.05
N VAL A 175 0.73 10.72 -9.89
CA VAL A 175 0.27 10.20 -11.19
C VAL A 175 0.80 8.79 -11.36
N GLY A 176 -0.09 7.80 -11.52
CA GLY A 176 0.29 6.39 -11.58
C GLY A 176 0.96 5.96 -10.26
N ARG A 177 2.21 5.53 -10.35
CA ARG A 177 3.08 5.20 -9.19
C ARG A 177 4.15 6.25 -8.90
N MET A 178 4.11 7.40 -9.58
CA MET A 178 5.07 8.49 -9.42
C MET A 178 4.54 9.53 -8.43
N LEU A 179 5.42 10.03 -7.55
CA LEU A 179 5.16 11.17 -6.68
C LEU A 179 6.00 12.37 -7.14
N TYR A 180 5.42 13.56 -7.21
CA TYR A 180 6.08 14.81 -7.61
C TYR A 180 5.98 15.80 -6.47
N GLY A 181 7.09 16.06 -5.77
CA GLY A 181 7.12 17.03 -4.68
C GLY A 181 7.11 18.45 -5.24
N GLU A 182 6.03 19.20 -5.02
CA GLU A 182 5.85 20.53 -5.62
C GLU A 182 6.49 21.63 -4.78
N SER A 183 6.21 21.64 -3.47
CA SER A 183 6.80 22.61 -2.56
C SER A 183 6.70 22.17 -1.10
N MET A 184 7.48 22.83 -0.26
CA MET A 184 7.51 22.61 1.19
C MET A 184 7.80 23.90 1.95
N PHE A 185 7.44 23.94 3.22
CA PHE A 185 7.64 25.08 4.11
C PHE A 185 7.88 24.62 5.56
N SER A 186 8.52 25.49 6.35
CA SER A 186 8.84 25.21 7.76
C SER A 186 8.63 26.48 8.59
N LEU A 187 7.60 26.51 9.43
CA LEU A 187 7.34 27.58 10.38
C LEU A 187 8.11 27.35 11.70
N ARG A 188 8.29 26.09 12.09
CA ARG A 188 9.22 25.66 13.15
C ARG A 188 10.45 24.94 12.56
N PRO A 189 11.58 24.88 13.28
CA PRO A 189 12.79 24.18 12.82
C PRO A 189 12.53 22.73 12.41
N ASP A 190 13.02 22.33 11.24
CA ASP A 190 12.97 20.95 10.75
C ASP A 190 11.58 20.34 10.43
N ALA A 191 10.47 21.07 10.57
CA ALA A 191 9.13 20.55 10.28
C ALA A 191 8.99 20.04 8.82
N SER A 192 9.45 20.80 7.82
CA SER A 192 9.42 20.33 6.42
C SER A 192 10.24 19.06 6.19
N LYS A 193 11.27 18.84 7.00
CA LYS A 193 12.16 17.67 6.91
C LYS A 193 11.45 16.44 7.46
N LEU A 194 10.72 16.60 8.56
CA LEU A 194 9.86 15.55 9.12
C LEU A 194 8.76 15.17 8.12
N ALA A 195 8.10 16.15 7.50
CA ALA A 195 7.09 15.90 6.47
C ALA A 195 7.64 15.06 5.31
N LEU A 196 8.81 15.44 4.76
CA LEU A 196 9.45 14.70 3.67
C LEU A 196 9.91 13.30 4.09
N ALA A 197 10.46 13.16 5.30
CA ALA A 197 10.89 11.88 5.83
C ALA A 197 9.70 10.92 6.03
N ALA A 198 8.60 11.42 6.57
CA ALA A 198 7.38 10.66 6.80
C ALA A 198 6.73 10.25 5.46
N LEU A 199 6.66 11.17 4.48
CA LEU A 199 6.23 10.85 3.12
C LEU A 199 7.10 9.76 2.48
N ALA A 200 8.43 9.86 2.60
CA ALA A 200 9.34 8.89 2.03
C ALA A 200 9.21 7.51 2.69
N ALA A 201 9.00 7.46 4.01
CA ALA A 201 8.73 6.23 4.74
C ALA A 201 7.40 5.58 4.31
N PHE A 202 6.32 6.36 4.25
CA PHE A 202 5.03 5.94 3.72
C PHE A 202 5.14 5.41 2.30
N ALA A 203 5.75 6.18 1.39
CA ALA A 203 5.91 5.82 -0.01
C ALA A 203 6.73 4.53 -0.19
N GLY A 204 7.75 4.32 0.65
CA GLY A 204 8.53 3.08 0.66
C GLY A 204 7.69 1.86 1.03
N MET A 205 6.87 1.98 2.09
CA MET A 205 5.94 0.92 2.52
C MET A 205 4.79 0.69 1.53
N ALA A 206 4.36 1.75 0.83
CA ALA A 206 3.30 1.73 -0.17
C ALA A 206 3.79 1.28 -1.57
N HIS A 207 5.05 0.89 -1.72
CA HIS A 207 5.68 0.53 -2.99
C HIS A 207 5.57 1.63 -4.07
N LEU A 208 5.68 2.89 -3.66
CA LEU A 208 5.75 4.08 -4.53
C LEU A 208 7.22 4.48 -4.67
N PRO A 209 7.95 3.98 -5.70
CA PRO A 209 9.40 3.78 -5.63
C PRO A 209 10.23 5.06 -5.65
N VAL A 210 9.67 6.19 -6.12
CA VAL A 210 10.39 7.44 -6.34
C VAL A 210 9.50 8.66 -6.07
N ILE A 211 10.11 9.67 -5.44
CA ILE A 211 9.62 11.04 -5.38
C ILE A 211 10.52 11.91 -6.29
N ASP A 212 9.94 12.55 -7.29
CA ASP A 212 10.60 13.62 -8.05
C ASP A 212 10.71 14.87 -7.17
N CYS A 213 11.94 15.34 -6.95
CA CYS A 213 12.20 16.51 -6.12
C CYS A 213 12.30 17.80 -6.94
N GLN A 214 12.28 17.70 -8.28
CA GLN A 214 12.38 18.80 -9.25
C GLN A 214 13.69 19.61 -9.10
N MET A 215 13.82 20.40 -8.04
CA MET A 215 14.94 21.27 -7.72
C MET A 215 15.99 20.61 -6.80
N PRO A 216 17.29 20.71 -7.12
CA PRO A 216 18.40 20.13 -6.36
C PRO A 216 18.80 21.01 -5.15
N THR A 217 17.86 21.35 -4.28
CA THR A 217 18.20 22.17 -3.10
C THR A 217 19.19 21.42 -2.21
N GLU A 218 20.13 22.16 -1.58
CA GLU A 218 21.06 21.56 -0.60
C GLU A 218 20.30 20.76 0.48
N HIS A 219 19.09 21.20 0.79
CA HIS A 219 18.22 20.53 1.72
C HIS A 219 17.86 19.10 1.27
N VAL A 220 17.29 18.92 0.08
CA VAL A 220 16.85 17.60 -0.43
C VAL A 220 18.03 16.68 -0.74
N ILE A 221 19.14 17.22 -1.24
CA ILE A 221 20.37 16.44 -1.46
C ILE A 221 20.90 15.86 -0.14
N ARG A 222 20.93 16.67 0.93
CA ARG A 222 21.30 16.17 2.27
C ARG A 222 20.31 15.15 2.85
N MET A 223 19.06 15.13 2.37
CA MET A 223 18.06 14.10 2.72
C MET A 223 18.28 12.79 1.93
N GLY A 224 19.22 12.76 0.99
CA GLY A 224 19.56 11.59 0.19
C GLY A 224 18.95 11.59 -1.20
N ALA A 225 18.45 12.74 -1.69
CA ALA A 225 18.08 12.86 -3.09
C ALA A 225 19.33 12.72 -3.98
N ALA A 226 19.16 12.03 -5.10
CA ALA A 226 20.20 11.78 -6.09
C ALA A 226 19.92 12.58 -7.36
N VAL A 227 20.99 13.13 -7.94
CA VAL A 227 20.96 13.70 -9.28
C VAL A 227 21.08 12.57 -10.30
N VAL A 228 20.24 12.57 -11.32
CA VAL A 228 20.16 11.54 -12.35
C VAL A 228 20.08 12.18 -13.73
N GLU A 229 20.63 11.48 -14.72
CA GLU A 229 20.57 11.90 -16.13
C GLU A 229 19.12 12.02 -16.61
N GLY A 230 18.84 13.04 -17.41
CA GLY A 230 17.51 13.34 -17.94
C GLY A 230 16.88 12.16 -18.68
N ARG A 231 17.67 11.46 -19.50
CA ARG A 231 17.20 10.28 -20.25
C ARG A 231 16.74 9.15 -19.32
N ALA A 232 17.47 8.91 -18.24
CA ALA A 232 17.12 7.88 -17.27
C ALA A 232 15.86 8.27 -16.50
N PHE A 233 15.76 9.53 -16.09
CA PHE A 233 14.56 10.06 -15.45
C PHE A 233 13.32 9.95 -16.33
N LEU A 234 13.37 10.44 -17.58
CA LEU A 234 12.19 10.46 -18.46
C LEU A 234 11.64 9.06 -18.74
N LYS A 235 12.52 8.06 -18.93
CA LYS A 235 12.11 6.64 -19.06
C LYS A 235 11.42 6.13 -17.79
N LEU A 236 11.98 6.44 -16.63
CA LEU A 236 11.41 6.04 -15.35
C LEU A 236 10.05 6.70 -15.10
N ASN A 237 9.94 8.01 -15.37
CA ASN A 237 8.72 8.78 -15.27
C ASN A 237 7.63 8.22 -16.18
N GLU A 238 7.94 8.00 -17.46
CA GLU A 238 7.00 7.43 -18.43
C GLU A 238 6.50 6.05 -17.98
N PHE A 239 7.40 5.21 -17.46
CA PHE A 239 7.05 3.89 -16.96
C PHE A 239 6.13 3.97 -15.73
N LEU A 240 6.47 4.77 -14.71
CA LEU A 240 5.71 4.84 -13.45
C LEU A 240 4.40 5.61 -13.58
N ALA A 241 4.38 6.71 -14.34
CA ALA A 241 3.19 7.54 -14.51
C ALA A 241 2.08 6.84 -15.32
N ARG A 242 2.45 5.88 -16.18
CA ARG A 242 1.49 5.05 -16.95
C ARG A 242 0.97 3.83 -16.19
N GLN A 243 1.50 3.52 -15.02
CA GLN A 243 0.95 2.44 -14.21
C GLN A 243 -0.41 2.82 -13.64
N SER A 244 -1.11 1.82 -13.10
CA SER A 244 -2.35 2.08 -12.36
C SER A 244 -2.12 3.09 -11.24
N HIS A 245 -3.02 4.07 -11.17
CA HIS A 245 -3.01 5.10 -10.13
C HIS A 245 -3.02 4.47 -8.75
N PHE A 246 -2.21 5.00 -7.84
CA PHE A 246 -2.23 4.56 -6.46
C PHE A 246 -3.61 4.84 -5.84
N PRO A 247 -4.24 3.87 -5.16
CA PRO A 247 -5.59 4.02 -4.64
C PRO A 247 -5.57 4.84 -3.34
N TRP A 248 -5.51 6.17 -3.46
CA TRP A 248 -5.59 7.09 -2.34
C TRP A 248 -6.97 6.99 -1.65
N SER A 249 -6.98 6.81 -0.33
CA SER A 249 -8.19 6.68 0.51
C SER A 249 -9.09 7.93 0.42
N ARG A 250 -10.40 7.73 0.63
CA ARG A 250 -11.37 8.83 0.82
C ARG A 250 -11.57 9.22 2.28
N SER A 251 -11.00 8.48 3.23
CA SER A 251 -11.13 8.76 4.67
C SER A 251 -10.45 10.07 5.06
N GLU A 252 -10.76 10.54 6.27
CA GLU A 252 -10.03 11.60 6.96
C GLU A 252 -8.53 11.31 7.01
N SER A 253 -7.76 12.38 7.27
CA SER A 253 -6.30 12.44 7.20
C SER A 253 -5.60 11.27 7.87
N LEU A 254 -4.54 10.77 7.24
CA LEU A 254 -3.75 9.64 7.73
C LEU A 254 -2.54 10.13 8.53
N SER A 255 -2.37 9.67 9.77
CA SER A 255 -1.12 9.87 10.49
C SER A 255 0.02 9.09 9.84
N LEU A 256 1.09 9.80 9.48
CA LEU A 256 2.33 9.25 8.93
C LEU A 256 3.37 8.92 10.01
N LEU A 257 3.11 9.29 11.26
CA LEU A 257 4.04 9.04 12.37
C LEU A 257 4.38 7.55 12.53
N PRO A 258 3.43 6.59 12.46
CA PRO A 258 3.75 5.16 12.57
C PRO A 258 4.67 4.64 11.46
N PHE A 259 4.58 5.21 10.25
CA PHE A 259 5.46 4.88 9.13
C PHE A 259 6.87 5.43 9.38
N LEU A 260 6.94 6.63 9.96
CA LEU A 260 8.20 7.19 10.43
C LEU A 260 8.78 6.43 11.63
N GLU A 261 7.99 5.76 12.47
CA GLU A 261 8.53 4.96 13.57
C GLU A 261 8.99 3.57 13.13
N SER A 262 8.27 2.94 12.20
CA SER A 262 8.57 1.59 11.71
C SER A 262 9.92 1.51 10.98
N VAL A 263 10.26 2.59 10.27
CA VAL A 263 11.50 2.73 9.51
C VAL A 263 12.71 3.05 10.40
N TYR A 264 12.47 3.62 11.58
CA TYR A 264 13.50 4.15 12.46
C TYR A 264 13.44 3.44 13.83
N SER A 265 13.42 2.11 13.87
CA SER A 265 13.22 1.31 15.10
C SER A 265 14.17 1.57 16.29
N GLU A 266 15.29 2.28 16.11
CA GLU A 266 16.14 2.78 17.21
C GLU A 266 15.42 3.77 18.17
N TYR A 267 14.21 4.22 17.85
CA TYR A 267 13.41 5.17 18.63
C TYR A 267 12.42 4.47 19.60
N ALA A 268 12.21 3.16 19.46
CA ALA A 268 11.32 2.40 20.37
C ALA A 268 11.98 2.09 21.73
N GLU A 269 13.32 2.09 21.82
CA GLU A 269 14.04 1.77 23.06
C GLU A 269 14.36 3.01 23.93
N ARG A 270 14.05 4.23 23.47
CA ARG A 270 14.37 5.48 24.17
C ARG A 270 13.31 6.58 24.09
N THR A 271 12.07 6.23 23.78
CA THR A 271 10.93 7.13 23.99
C THR A 271 10.62 7.14 25.50
N PRO A 272 10.73 8.28 26.20
CA PRO A 272 10.20 8.38 27.55
C PRO A 272 8.69 8.14 27.48
N ASN A 273 8.15 7.35 28.41
CA ASN A 273 6.72 7.31 28.70
C ASN A 273 6.19 8.76 28.74
N ASP A 274 5.18 9.08 27.93
CA ASP A 274 4.29 10.27 27.96
C ASP A 274 4.05 10.89 26.57
N LEU A 275 3.68 10.09 25.57
CA LEU A 275 2.99 10.59 24.37
C LEU A 275 1.56 10.01 24.36
N THR A 276 0.60 10.88 24.65
CA THR A 276 -0.83 10.56 24.57
C THR A 276 -1.29 10.91 23.17
N ILE A 277 -1.87 9.93 22.46
CA ILE A 277 -2.40 10.05 21.09
C ILE A 277 -3.92 10.22 21.19
N VAL A 278 -4.49 11.32 20.68
CA VAL A 278 -5.95 11.63 20.66
C VAL A 278 -6.28 12.44 19.39
N HIS A 279 -7.48 12.47 18.80
CA HIS A 279 -8.17 11.42 18.04
C HIS A 279 -9.19 12.06 17.06
N GLU A 280 -9.32 11.59 15.80
CA GLU A 280 -10.62 11.33 15.13
C GLU A 280 -10.44 10.39 13.93
N GLN A 281 -11.04 9.20 14.06
CA GLN A 281 -10.53 7.93 13.54
C GLN A 281 -11.67 6.91 13.44
N ARG A 282 -11.54 5.94 12.53
CA ARG A 282 -12.20 4.64 12.70
C ARG A 282 -11.26 3.73 13.47
N PHE A 283 -11.50 3.63 14.77
CA PHE A 283 -10.85 2.62 15.59
C PHE A 283 -11.38 1.24 15.21
N ALA A 284 -10.49 0.33 14.81
CA ALA A 284 -10.75 -1.08 15.03
C ALA A 284 -10.30 -1.41 16.46
N HIS A 285 -11.24 -1.56 17.39
CA HIS A 285 -10.93 -2.22 18.66
C HIS A 285 -10.73 -3.70 18.39
N ALA A 286 -9.47 -4.15 18.41
CA ALA A 286 -9.10 -5.55 18.31
C ALA A 286 -8.22 -5.91 19.51
N GLY A 287 -8.75 -6.72 20.44
CA GLY A 287 -7.99 -7.22 21.59
C GLY A 287 -7.45 -6.14 22.54
N GLY A 288 -8.11 -4.98 22.65
CA GLY A 288 -7.71 -3.90 23.57
C GLY A 288 -6.64 -2.93 23.03
N MET A 289 -6.30 -2.98 21.74
CA MET A 289 -5.32 -2.09 21.10
C MET A 289 -5.91 -1.23 19.99
N LEU A 290 -5.32 -0.04 19.78
CA LEU A 290 -5.58 0.88 18.67
C LEU A 290 -4.74 0.52 17.46
N PHE A 291 -5.37 0.48 16.28
CA PHE A 291 -4.68 0.34 15.01
C PHE A 291 -5.24 1.35 14.02
N HIS A 292 -4.34 2.01 13.27
CA HIS A 292 -4.72 2.87 12.16
C HIS A 292 -4.93 2.02 10.90
N THR A 293 -6.11 2.11 10.30
CA THR A 293 -6.46 1.40 9.06
C THR A 293 -6.78 2.40 7.96
N LEU A 294 -6.35 2.10 6.74
CA LEU A 294 -6.74 2.79 5.51
C LEU A 294 -8.00 2.15 4.94
N ALA A 295 -9.03 2.94 4.60
CA ALA A 295 -10.20 2.43 3.90
C ALA A 295 -10.01 2.51 2.37
N ILE A 296 -10.05 1.38 1.70
CA ILE A 296 -9.98 1.25 0.25
C ILE A 296 -11.36 0.87 -0.27
N ASP A 297 -12.00 1.76 -1.02
CA ASP A 297 -13.28 1.50 -1.67
C ASP A 297 -13.10 0.93 -3.08
N GLY A 298 -13.97 0.01 -3.47
CA GLY A 298 -14.00 -0.59 -4.81
C GLY A 298 -15.32 -1.28 -5.11
N THR A 299 -15.34 -2.09 -6.16
CA THR A 299 -16.45 -3.00 -6.49
C THR A 299 -16.25 -4.35 -5.81
N CYS A 300 -17.33 -5.01 -5.41
CA CYS A 300 -17.24 -6.34 -4.81
C CYS A 300 -16.68 -7.38 -5.80
N ASN A 301 -15.69 -8.15 -5.36
CA ASN A 301 -15.07 -9.20 -6.17
C ASN A 301 -15.88 -10.51 -6.23
N TYR A 302 -16.93 -10.65 -5.41
CA TYR A 302 -17.70 -11.89 -5.28
C TYR A 302 -19.09 -11.82 -5.93
N TYR A 303 -19.69 -10.63 -6.02
CA TYR A 303 -21.02 -10.43 -6.58
C TYR A 303 -20.93 -9.53 -7.81
N GLU A 304 -21.42 -10.01 -8.94
CA GLU A 304 -21.40 -9.30 -10.24
C GLU A 304 -22.49 -8.21 -10.35
N ASP A 305 -23.19 -7.89 -9.26
CA ASP A 305 -24.25 -6.88 -9.22
C ASP A 305 -23.73 -5.44 -9.06
N GLY A 306 -22.41 -5.26 -9.08
CA GLY A 306 -21.76 -3.95 -9.01
C GLY A 306 -21.80 -3.29 -7.63
N ARG A 307 -22.22 -4.02 -6.58
CA ARG A 307 -22.24 -3.47 -5.21
C ARG A 307 -20.86 -3.00 -4.76
N ARG A 308 -20.83 -1.96 -3.93
CA ARG A 308 -19.60 -1.40 -3.37
C ARG A 308 -18.99 -2.33 -2.33
N SER A 309 -17.66 -2.34 -2.26
CA SER A 309 -16.88 -3.03 -1.27
C SER A 309 -15.89 -2.07 -0.63
N THR A 310 -15.71 -2.15 0.68
CA THR A 310 -14.72 -1.38 1.41
C THR A 310 -13.78 -2.35 2.12
N MET A 311 -12.48 -2.13 1.97
CA MET A 311 -11.43 -2.91 2.61
C MET A 311 -10.65 -2.00 3.54
N GLU A 312 -10.61 -2.32 4.82
CA GLU A 312 -9.72 -1.67 5.78
C GLU A 312 -8.36 -2.36 5.72
N VAL A 313 -7.28 -1.59 5.56
CA VAL A 313 -5.93 -2.09 5.32
C VAL A 313 -4.95 -1.47 6.30
N ILE A 314 -4.06 -2.30 6.83
CA ILE A 314 -2.89 -1.91 7.60
C ILE A 314 -1.67 -2.30 6.75
N PRO A 315 -1.05 -1.34 6.04
CA PRO A 315 0.15 -1.61 5.26
C PRO A 315 1.33 -1.87 6.20
N LEU A 316 2.11 -2.93 5.94
CA LEU A 316 3.22 -3.33 6.80
C LEU A 316 4.50 -3.49 5.99
N ALA A 317 5.63 -3.16 6.62
CA ALA A 317 6.92 -3.52 6.05
C ALA A 317 7.09 -5.04 6.17
N SER A 318 7.66 -5.67 5.15
CA SER A 318 8.06 -7.07 5.27
C SER A 318 9.17 -7.19 6.33
N THR A 319 9.10 -8.24 7.16
CA THR A 319 10.14 -8.69 8.10
C THR A 319 10.31 -7.95 9.44
N ASP A 320 9.38 -7.07 9.85
CA ASP A 320 9.41 -6.54 11.23
C ASP A 320 8.91 -7.59 12.24
N PRO A 321 9.73 -7.98 13.25
CA PRO A 321 9.36 -9.01 14.23
C PRO A 321 8.13 -8.65 15.08
N ARG A 322 7.72 -7.37 15.12
CA ARG A 322 6.51 -6.90 15.83
C ARG A 322 5.22 -7.20 15.07
N VAL A 323 5.29 -7.52 13.77
CA VAL A 323 4.09 -7.79 12.96
C VAL A 323 3.38 -9.05 13.41
N THR A 324 4.08 -10.15 13.71
CA THR A 324 3.43 -11.39 14.14
C THR A 324 2.63 -11.20 15.45
N PRO A 325 3.19 -10.63 16.53
CA PRO A 325 2.42 -10.28 17.74
C PRO A 325 1.20 -9.38 17.47
N MET A 326 1.31 -8.45 16.53
CA MET A 326 0.20 -7.60 16.13
C MET A 326 -0.88 -8.39 15.39
N TYR A 327 -0.48 -9.20 14.41
CA TYR A 327 -1.39 -10.02 13.61
C TYR A 327 -2.12 -11.06 14.48
N ASN A 328 -1.46 -11.61 15.51
CA ASN A 328 -2.07 -12.48 16.52
C ASN A 328 -3.34 -11.88 17.13
N ARG A 329 -3.37 -10.55 17.35
CA ARG A 329 -4.55 -9.84 17.87
C ARG A 329 -5.53 -9.45 16.78
N LEU A 330 -5.03 -9.00 15.64
CA LEU A 330 -5.88 -8.51 14.55
C LEU A 330 -6.70 -9.62 13.89
N ILE A 331 -6.15 -10.84 13.78
CA ILE A 331 -6.87 -11.97 13.18
C ILE A 331 -8.12 -12.36 13.99
N GLU A 332 -8.07 -12.19 15.32
CA GLU A 332 -9.22 -12.40 16.22
C GLU A 332 -10.35 -11.39 15.96
N ALA A 333 -10.03 -10.23 15.37
CA ALA A 333 -10.99 -9.21 14.93
C ALA A 333 -11.33 -9.30 13.43
N GLY A 334 -11.00 -10.42 12.80
CA GLY A 334 -11.35 -10.71 11.41
C GLY A 334 -10.36 -10.21 10.37
N PHE A 335 -9.21 -9.64 10.75
CA PHE A 335 -8.18 -9.27 9.79
C PHE A 335 -7.51 -10.50 9.18
N ARG A 336 -7.04 -10.34 7.95
CA ARG A 336 -6.33 -11.35 7.15
C ARG A 336 -5.10 -10.73 6.54
N ARG A 337 -4.09 -11.52 6.24
CA ARG A 337 -2.94 -11.06 5.46
C ARG A 337 -3.21 -11.18 3.97
N ASP A 338 -2.74 -10.20 3.22
CA ASP A 338 -2.50 -10.30 1.78
C ASP A 338 -1.18 -9.60 1.47
N SER A 339 -0.26 -10.32 0.83
CA SER A 339 1.11 -9.88 0.59
C SER A 339 1.76 -9.24 1.84
N THR A 340 2.13 -7.96 1.76
CA THR A 340 2.75 -7.17 2.83
C THR A 340 1.77 -6.31 3.64
N TYR A 341 0.46 -6.59 3.61
CA TYR A 341 -0.52 -5.86 4.41
C TYR A 341 -1.51 -6.78 5.13
N LEU A 342 -2.12 -6.27 6.20
CA LEU A 342 -3.27 -6.89 6.86
C LEU A 342 -4.52 -6.15 6.41
N TYR A 343 -5.62 -6.87 6.18
CA TYR A 343 -6.87 -6.28 5.75
C TYR A 343 -8.08 -6.93 6.40
N ARG A 344 -9.17 -6.18 6.50
CA ARG A 344 -10.51 -6.74 6.70
C ARG A 344 -11.53 -6.11 5.76
N LEU A 345 -12.59 -6.84 5.44
CA LEU A 345 -13.70 -6.30 4.66
C LEU A 345 -14.68 -5.59 5.61
N ALA A 346 -14.98 -4.32 5.31
CA ALA A 346 -15.78 -3.42 6.14
C ALA A 346 -16.80 -2.66 5.28
N CYS A 347 -17.48 -3.37 4.38
CA CYS A 347 -18.42 -2.75 3.44
C CYS A 347 -19.62 -2.15 4.18
N ASN A 348 -20.06 -0.95 3.76
CA ASN A 348 -21.16 -0.24 4.42
C ASN A 348 -22.54 -0.89 4.18
N GLU A 349 -22.71 -1.55 3.03
CA GLU A 349 -24.01 -2.08 2.55
C GLU A 349 -24.01 -3.62 2.46
N CYS A 350 -22.94 -4.29 2.92
CA CYS A 350 -22.75 -5.74 2.77
C CYS A 350 -21.90 -6.30 3.92
N ARG A 351 -22.35 -7.40 4.55
CA ARG A 351 -21.68 -8.11 5.66
C ARG A 351 -21.48 -9.59 5.37
N ARG A 352 -21.56 -9.99 4.09
CA ARG A 352 -21.51 -11.41 3.68
C ARG A 352 -20.14 -12.05 3.76
N CYS A 353 -19.06 -11.27 3.87
CA CYS A 353 -17.72 -11.83 3.99
C CYS A 353 -17.39 -12.06 5.46
N ILE A 354 -17.65 -13.25 5.96
CA ILE A 354 -17.59 -13.57 7.39
C ILE A 354 -16.30 -14.33 7.71
N PRO A 355 -15.39 -13.81 8.56
CA PRO A 355 -14.19 -14.53 8.97
C PRO A 355 -14.52 -15.86 9.66
N THR A 356 -13.71 -16.90 9.39
CA THR A 356 -13.91 -18.25 9.95
C THR A 356 -12.65 -18.80 10.62
N ARG A 357 -12.86 -19.63 11.64
CA ARG A 357 -11.83 -20.47 12.25
C ARG A 357 -12.36 -21.84 12.66
N ILE A 358 -11.46 -22.80 12.77
CA ILE A 358 -11.75 -24.16 13.26
C ILE A 358 -11.02 -24.32 14.60
N ASP A 359 -11.75 -24.80 15.62
CA ASP A 359 -11.15 -25.29 16.86
C ASP A 359 -10.47 -26.64 16.59
N VAL A 360 -9.15 -26.65 16.69
CA VAL A 360 -8.30 -27.81 16.41
C VAL A 360 -8.52 -28.92 17.43
N HIS A 361 -8.77 -28.60 18.69
CA HIS A 361 -8.96 -29.58 19.76
C HIS A 361 -10.33 -30.26 19.68
N ALA A 362 -11.35 -29.52 19.24
CA ALA A 362 -12.70 -30.03 19.08
C ALA A 362 -12.95 -30.68 17.70
N PHE A 363 -12.16 -30.35 16.67
CA PHE A 363 -12.33 -30.90 15.32
C PHE A 363 -12.23 -32.43 15.28
N ARG A 364 -13.20 -33.07 14.63
CA ARG A 364 -13.21 -34.52 14.39
C ARG A 364 -13.52 -34.80 12.91
N PRO A 365 -12.62 -35.47 12.17
CA PRO A 365 -12.85 -35.76 10.77
C PRO A 365 -13.98 -36.79 10.61
N ASP A 366 -14.86 -36.55 9.64
CA ASP A 366 -15.88 -37.52 9.23
C ASP A 366 -15.27 -38.70 8.44
N ASP A 367 -16.08 -39.70 8.07
CA ASP A 367 -15.60 -40.87 7.32
C ASP A 367 -15.04 -40.52 5.93
N THR A 368 -15.51 -39.44 5.32
CA THR A 368 -15.01 -38.98 4.02
C THR A 368 -13.64 -38.34 4.18
N MET A 369 -13.46 -37.50 5.19
CA MET A 369 -12.19 -36.88 5.56
C MET A 369 -11.16 -37.93 5.96
N ARG A 370 -11.53 -38.93 6.79
CA ARG A 370 -10.68 -40.07 7.14
C ARG A 370 -10.20 -40.84 5.90
N ARG A 371 -11.11 -41.12 4.96
CA ARG A 371 -10.77 -41.75 3.67
C ARG A 371 -9.84 -40.89 2.82
N THR A 372 -10.06 -39.57 2.79
CA THR A 372 -9.19 -38.62 2.07
C THR A 372 -7.78 -38.60 2.66
N MET A 373 -7.63 -38.57 3.99
CA MET A 373 -6.32 -38.65 4.64
C MET A 373 -5.61 -39.98 4.28
N LYS A 374 -6.31 -41.10 4.38
CA LYS A 374 -5.76 -42.43 4.04
C LYS A 374 -5.28 -42.50 2.58
N ARG A 375 -6.04 -41.91 1.65
CA ARG A 375 -5.71 -41.92 0.21
C ARG A 375 -4.43 -41.14 -0.11
N ASN A 376 -4.13 -40.11 0.69
CA ASN A 376 -2.98 -39.24 0.49
C ASN A 376 -1.82 -39.55 1.44
N ALA A 377 -1.90 -40.64 2.21
CA ALA A 377 -0.91 -40.96 3.25
C ALA A 377 0.51 -41.22 2.73
N SER A 378 0.68 -41.48 1.42
CA SER A 378 1.99 -41.62 0.78
C SER A 378 2.64 -40.30 0.39
N LEU A 379 1.92 -39.17 0.45
CA LEU A 379 2.52 -37.87 0.18
C LEU A 379 3.42 -37.45 1.35
N VAL A 380 4.62 -36.98 1.01
CA VAL A 380 5.60 -36.46 1.96
C VAL A 380 5.39 -34.96 2.06
N MET A 381 5.06 -34.48 3.26
CA MET A 381 4.98 -33.06 3.58
C MET A 381 6.37 -32.52 3.89
N ARG A 382 6.75 -31.40 3.27
CA ARG A 382 7.93 -30.60 3.59
C ARG A 382 7.51 -29.22 4.03
N GLU A 383 7.98 -28.81 5.19
CA GLU A 383 7.85 -27.45 5.68
C GLU A 383 9.05 -26.62 5.20
N LEU A 384 8.78 -25.51 4.53
CA LEU A 384 9.79 -24.58 4.05
C LEU A 384 9.47 -23.17 4.56
N LYS A 385 10.51 -22.37 4.79
CA LYS A 385 10.33 -20.91 4.96
C LYS A 385 9.85 -20.31 3.64
N LEU A 386 9.06 -19.24 3.70
CA LEU A 386 8.70 -18.50 2.50
C LEU A 386 9.97 -17.99 1.80
N ALA A 387 10.07 -18.27 0.51
CA ALA A 387 11.17 -17.89 -0.36
C ALA A 387 10.61 -17.47 -1.72
N PRO A 388 11.38 -16.79 -2.58
CA PRO A 388 10.94 -16.46 -3.94
C PRO A 388 10.39 -17.69 -4.67
N MET A 389 9.29 -17.50 -5.39
CA MET A 389 8.55 -18.59 -6.04
C MET A 389 9.43 -19.33 -7.06
N THR A 390 9.54 -20.65 -6.89
CA THR A 390 10.29 -21.50 -7.82
C THR A 390 9.53 -21.70 -9.13
N GLU A 391 10.22 -22.18 -10.17
CA GLU A 391 9.57 -22.48 -11.46
C GLU A 391 8.50 -23.57 -11.30
N GLU A 392 8.83 -24.67 -10.61
CA GLU A 392 7.91 -25.79 -10.37
C GLU A 392 6.63 -25.35 -9.64
N GLN A 393 6.77 -24.46 -8.65
CA GLN A 393 5.62 -23.87 -7.93
C GLN A 393 4.77 -23.00 -8.87
N TYR A 394 5.40 -22.19 -9.72
CA TYR A 394 4.68 -21.34 -10.67
C TYR A 394 3.91 -22.14 -11.71
N GLU A 395 4.52 -23.19 -12.27
CA GLU A 395 3.87 -24.10 -13.22
C GLU A 395 2.66 -24.79 -12.60
N LEU A 396 2.78 -25.28 -11.36
CA LEU A 396 1.66 -25.86 -10.62
C LEU A 396 0.55 -24.83 -10.37
N TYR A 397 0.91 -23.62 -9.92
CA TYR A 397 -0.04 -22.52 -9.72
C TYR A 397 -0.82 -22.20 -10.99
N LYS A 398 -0.13 -22.08 -12.13
CA LYS A 398 -0.76 -21.74 -13.41
C LYS A 398 -1.76 -22.82 -13.84
N ARG A 399 -1.36 -24.10 -13.81
CA ARG A 399 -2.27 -25.22 -14.10
C ARG A 399 -3.49 -25.22 -13.18
N TYR A 400 -3.30 -24.97 -11.89
CA TYR A 400 -4.38 -24.87 -10.92
C TYR A 400 -5.37 -23.75 -11.28
N GLN A 401 -4.87 -22.53 -11.55
CA GLN A 401 -5.69 -21.38 -11.92
C GLN A 401 -6.48 -21.60 -13.21
N ASP A 402 -5.83 -22.11 -14.26
CA ASP A 402 -6.47 -22.38 -15.55
C ASP A 402 -7.64 -23.38 -15.41
N SER A 403 -7.52 -24.34 -14.49
CA SER A 403 -8.55 -25.37 -14.26
C SER A 403 -9.72 -24.89 -13.39
N ARG A 404 -9.46 -24.12 -12.32
CA ARG A 404 -10.45 -23.76 -11.29
C ARG A 404 -10.99 -22.34 -11.41
N HIS A 405 -10.23 -21.45 -12.03
CA HIS A 405 -10.44 -20.01 -11.96
C HIS A 405 -10.26 -19.32 -13.33
N ARG A 406 -10.70 -19.99 -14.41
CA ARG A 406 -10.60 -19.57 -15.82
C ARG A 406 -11.20 -18.18 -16.15
N ARG A 407 -11.89 -17.53 -15.21
CA ARG A 407 -12.47 -16.18 -15.33
C ARG A 407 -12.02 -15.21 -14.22
N SER A 408 -11.02 -15.60 -13.41
CA SER A 408 -10.56 -14.75 -12.31
C SER A 408 -9.42 -13.83 -12.76
N VAL A 409 -9.34 -12.64 -12.15
CA VAL A 409 -8.22 -11.69 -12.32
C VAL A 409 -6.87 -12.34 -12.01
N MET A 410 -6.84 -13.37 -11.15
CA MET A 410 -5.61 -14.09 -10.78
C MET A 410 -5.09 -15.06 -11.87
N ALA A 411 -5.93 -15.45 -12.83
CA ALA A 411 -5.53 -16.34 -13.92
C ALA A 411 -4.71 -15.63 -15.00
N ASP A 412 -4.90 -14.31 -15.16
CA ASP A 412 -4.21 -13.49 -16.16
C ASP A 412 -2.92 -12.83 -15.62
N MET A 413 -2.56 -13.09 -14.35
CA MET A 413 -1.39 -12.49 -13.72
C MET A 413 -0.07 -13.12 -14.21
N ASP A 414 0.92 -12.27 -14.49
CA ASP A 414 2.27 -12.74 -14.77
C ASP A 414 2.99 -13.26 -13.52
N ARG A 415 4.11 -13.97 -13.73
CA ARG A 415 4.91 -14.56 -12.64
C ARG A 415 5.34 -13.54 -11.60
N SER A 416 5.73 -12.35 -12.03
CA SER A 416 6.23 -11.30 -11.13
C SER A 416 5.14 -10.81 -10.18
N THR A 417 3.92 -10.71 -10.71
CA THR A 417 2.72 -10.31 -9.97
C THR A 417 2.33 -11.39 -8.97
N VAL A 418 2.25 -12.65 -9.40
CA VAL A 418 1.93 -13.79 -8.51
C VAL A 418 2.96 -13.94 -7.39
N SER A 419 4.26 -13.82 -7.72
CA SER A 419 5.32 -13.87 -6.72
C SER A 419 5.20 -12.73 -5.72
N THR A 420 4.81 -11.54 -6.16
CA THR A 420 4.64 -10.39 -5.26
C THR A 420 3.44 -10.58 -4.34
N VAL A 421 2.31 -11.04 -4.87
CA VAL A 421 1.05 -11.18 -4.12
C VAL A 421 1.13 -12.35 -3.13
N LEU A 422 1.56 -13.53 -3.57
CA LEU A 422 1.49 -14.75 -2.77
C LEU A 422 2.79 -15.08 -2.01
N PHE A 423 3.95 -14.71 -2.56
CA PHE A 423 5.26 -15.05 -2.02
C PHE A 423 6.01 -13.86 -1.39
N SER A 424 5.29 -12.76 -1.15
CA SER A 424 5.72 -11.72 -0.21
C SER A 424 4.93 -11.83 1.08
N THR A 425 5.54 -11.44 2.21
CA THR A 425 4.89 -11.51 3.51
C THR A 425 5.33 -10.41 4.46
N CYS A 426 4.44 -10.05 5.38
CA CYS A 426 4.73 -9.26 6.56
C CYS A 426 4.77 -10.09 7.86
N SER A 427 4.41 -11.39 7.84
CA SER A 427 4.36 -12.27 9.03
C SER A 427 5.31 -13.47 8.92
N ASP A 428 5.41 -14.30 9.98
CA ASP A 428 6.04 -15.63 9.86
C ASP A 428 5.19 -16.51 8.93
N THR A 429 5.63 -16.66 7.69
CA THR A 429 4.90 -17.42 6.66
C THR A 429 5.73 -18.62 6.24
N ARG A 430 5.06 -19.77 6.13
CA ARG A 430 5.65 -21.05 5.73
C ARG A 430 4.92 -21.62 4.54
N LEU A 431 5.64 -22.46 3.81
CA LEU A 431 5.10 -23.28 2.74
C LEU A 431 5.05 -24.73 3.22
N LEU A 432 3.89 -25.35 3.08
CA LEU A 432 3.74 -26.80 3.20
C LEU A 432 3.67 -27.40 1.80
N GLU A 433 4.78 -27.96 1.33
CA GLU A 433 4.83 -28.69 0.07
C GLU A 433 4.48 -30.16 0.29
N PHE A 434 3.58 -30.69 -0.52
CA PHE A 434 3.27 -32.12 -0.55
C PHE A 434 3.82 -32.71 -1.82
N ARG A 435 4.76 -33.65 -1.65
CA ARG A 435 5.47 -34.31 -2.74
C ARG A 435 5.23 -35.81 -2.73
N THR A 436 5.35 -36.44 -3.88
CA THR A 436 5.29 -37.91 -3.96
C THR A 436 6.46 -38.56 -3.22
N SER A 437 6.21 -39.75 -2.64
CA SER A 437 7.23 -40.52 -1.91
C SER A 437 8.37 -40.99 -2.81
N PRO A 438 9.54 -41.36 -2.23
CA PRO A 438 10.65 -41.96 -2.99
C PRO A 438 10.26 -43.22 -3.77
N ASP A 439 9.28 -43.99 -3.28
CA ASP A 439 8.80 -45.22 -3.92
C ASP A 439 7.72 -44.97 -5.00
N ALA A 440 7.33 -43.72 -5.23
CA ALA A 440 6.33 -43.38 -6.24
C ALA A 440 6.90 -43.47 -7.66
N PRO A 441 6.07 -43.72 -8.70
CA PRO A 441 6.55 -43.77 -10.09
C PRO A 441 7.30 -42.51 -10.56
N ARG A 442 6.94 -41.36 -10.00
CA ARG A 442 7.65 -40.08 -10.14
C ARG A 442 7.99 -39.60 -8.73
N PRO A 443 9.19 -39.87 -8.20
CA PRO A 443 9.54 -39.49 -6.84
C PRO A 443 9.79 -37.98 -6.72
N ASN A 444 9.49 -37.40 -5.55
CA ASN A 444 9.71 -35.97 -5.25
C ASN A 444 8.95 -34.99 -6.17
N GLU A 445 7.89 -35.42 -6.86
CA GLU A 445 7.05 -34.58 -7.71
C GLU A 445 6.13 -33.70 -6.84
N LEU A 446 6.11 -32.38 -7.08
CA LEU A 446 5.24 -31.45 -6.34
C LEU A 446 3.75 -31.64 -6.71
N LYS A 447 2.91 -31.88 -5.70
CA LYS A 447 1.46 -32.08 -5.88
C LYS A 447 0.59 -30.99 -5.26
N MET A 448 1.05 -30.33 -4.20
CA MET A 448 0.29 -29.28 -3.55
C MET A 448 1.22 -28.37 -2.76
N VAL A 449 0.85 -27.10 -2.69
CA VAL A 449 1.47 -26.08 -1.83
C VAL A 449 0.38 -25.40 -1.02
N CYS A 450 0.51 -25.42 0.30
CA CYS A 450 -0.23 -24.52 1.19
C CYS A 450 0.69 -23.39 1.65
N ILE A 451 0.23 -22.16 1.52
CA ILE A 451 0.87 -20.96 2.08
C ILE A 451 0.12 -20.63 3.37
N ILE A 452 0.83 -20.67 4.49
CA ILE A 452 0.26 -20.47 5.83
C ILE A 452 1.03 -19.39 6.58
N ASP A 453 0.32 -18.57 7.34
CA ASP A 453 0.95 -17.73 8.37
C ASP A 453 0.90 -18.47 9.72
N CYS A 454 2.04 -18.51 10.39
CA CYS A 454 2.21 -19.11 11.70
C CYS A 454 2.07 -18.04 12.78
N LEU A 455 1.05 -18.20 13.62
CA LEU A 455 0.70 -17.32 14.73
C LEU A 455 0.99 -18.01 16.06
N ASP A 456 0.97 -17.26 17.17
CA ASP A 456 1.35 -17.79 18.49
C ASP A 456 0.44 -18.95 18.93
N ASN A 457 -0.86 -18.89 18.56
CA ASN A 457 -1.85 -19.90 18.94
C ASN A 457 -2.72 -20.38 17.76
N ALA A 458 -2.32 -20.08 16.52
CA ALA A 458 -3.13 -20.42 15.36
C ALA A 458 -2.33 -20.54 14.06
N LEU A 459 -2.97 -21.08 13.03
CA LEU A 459 -2.56 -20.91 11.63
C LEU A 459 -3.56 -20.02 10.90
N SER A 460 -3.07 -19.20 9.97
CA SER A 460 -3.91 -18.54 8.98
C SER A 460 -3.64 -19.16 7.60
N ALA A 461 -4.66 -19.81 7.02
CA ALA A 461 -4.59 -20.33 5.67
C ALA A 461 -4.63 -19.18 4.65
N VAL A 462 -3.50 -18.87 4.01
CA VAL A 462 -3.40 -17.73 3.09
C VAL A 462 -3.85 -18.13 1.70
N TYR A 463 -3.24 -19.19 1.16
CA TYR A 463 -3.53 -19.65 -0.20
C TYR A 463 -3.12 -21.11 -0.39
N THR A 464 -3.87 -21.84 -1.22
CA THR A 464 -3.56 -23.24 -1.56
C THR A 464 -3.71 -23.45 -3.06
N PHE A 465 -2.71 -24.06 -3.69
CA PHE A 465 -2.78 -24.52 -5.07
C PHE A 465 -2.25 -25.94 -5.19
N PHE A 466 -2.85 -26.73 -6.07
CA PHE A 466 -2.59 -28.16 -6.15
C PHE A 466 -2.81 -28.72 -7.55
N ASP A 467 -2.31 -29.94 -7.77
CA ASP A 467 -2.35 -30.63 -9.05
C ASP A 467 -3.81 -30.92 -9.46
N PRO A 468 -4.34 -30.26 -10.51
CA PRO A 468 -5.73 -30.43 -10.91
C PRO A 468 -5.99 -31.78 -11.60
N ASP A 469 -4.93 -32.47 -12.05
CA ASP A 469 -5.03 -33.69 -12.86
C ASP A 469 -5.28 -34.95 -12.01
N VAL A 470 -5.34 -34.80 -10.68
CA VAL A 470 -5.57 -35.88 -9.72
C VAL A 470 -6.80 -35.66 -8.82
N PRO A 471 -8.00 -35.41 -9.39
CA PRO A 471 -9.19 -35.04 -8.61
C PRO A 471 -9.61 -36.11 -7.59
N LYS A 472 -9.28 -37.39 -7.87
CA LYS A 472 -9.52 -38.51 -6.95
C LYS A 472 -8.78 -38.35 -5.62
N LEU A 473 -7.69 -37.59 -5.56
CA LEU A 473 -6.96 -37.33 -4.32
C LEU A 473 -7.65 -36.29 -3.43
N SER A 474 -8.58 -35.49 -3.97
CA SER A 474 -9.29 -34.45 -3.22
C SER A 474 -8.33 -33.50 -2.48
N LEU A 475 -7.28 -33.05 -3.17
CA LEU A 475 -6.16 -32.32 -2.57
C LEU A 475 -6.59 -31.06 -1.82
N GLY A 476 -7.61 -30.31 -2.27
CA GLY A 476 -8.12 -29.16 -1.52
C GLY A 476 -8.65 -29.51 -0.12
N THR A 477 -9.40 -30.61 0.02
CA THR A 477 -9.83 -31.10 1.35
C THR A 477 -8.65 -31.64 2.15
N PHE A 478 -7.73 -32.34 1.49
CA PHE A 478 -6.53 -32.86 2.12
C PHE A 478 -5.62 -31.75 2.66
N GLY A 479 -5.49 -30.62 1.96
CA GLY A 479 -4.73 -29.45 2.41
C GLY A 479 -5.24 -28.90 3.74
N ILE A 480 -6.55 -28.65 3.83
CA ILE A 480 -7.18 -28.17 5.08
C ILE A 480 -7.00 -29.19 6.21
N LEU A 481 -7.21 -30.48 5.96
CA LEU A 481 -6.99 -31.51 6.97
C LEU A 481 -5.53 -31.58 7.43
N SER A 482 -4.60 -31.36 6.52
CA SER A 482 -3.16 -31.35 6.81
C SER A 482 -2.77 -30.12 7.62
N GLU A 483 -3.35 -28.94 7.34
CA GLU A 483 -3.15 -27.73 8.15
C GLU A 483 -3.72 -27.89 9.58
N ILE A 484 -4.90 -28.51 9.73
CA ILE A 484 -5.47 -28.84 11.06
C ILE A 484 -4.57 -29.82 11.82
N GLU A 485 -4.05 -30.83 11.15
CA GLU A 485 -3.15 -31.80 11.78
C GLU A 485 -1.78 -31.19 12.09
N TYR A 486 -1.27 -30.31 11.24
CA TYR A 486 -0.07 -29.52 11.50
C TYR A 486 -0.27 -28.63 12.74
N ALA A 487 -1.40 -27.93 12.83
CA ALA A 487 -1.76 -27.12 13.99
C ALA A 487 -1.83 -27.96 15.26
N ARG A 488 -2.47 -29.14 15.20
CA ARG A 488 -2.58 -30.07 16.33
C ARG A 488 -1.22 -30.53 16.84
N ARG A 489 -0.31 -30.89 15.94
CA ARG A 489 1.06 -31.34 16.30
C ARG A 489 1.90 -30.25 16.93
N ASN A 490 1.64 -28.99 16.56
CA ASN A 490 2.32 -27.83 17.10
C ASN A 490 1.59 -27.21 18.32
N GLY A 491 0.53 -27.86 18.83
CA GLY A 491 -0.20 -27.38 20.01
C GLY A 491 -1.00 -26.10 19.80
N LEU A 492 -1.34 -25.75 18.55
CA LEU A 492 -2.11 -24.55 18.21
C LEU A 492 -3.62 -24.81 18.38
N SER A 493 -4.33 -23.80 18.86
CA SER A 493 -5.77 -23.92 19.15
C SER A 493 -6.66 -23.77 17.91
N TYR A 494 -6.24 -22.95 16.93
CA TYR A 494 -7.12 -22.58 15.82
C TYR A 494 -6.46 -22.69 14.43
N VAL A 495 -7.28 -22.97 13.42
CA VAL A 495 -6.94 -22.78 12.01
C VAL A 495 -7.95 -21.85 11.37
N TYR A 496 -7.49 -20.70 10.89
CA TYR A 496 -8.33 -19.70 10.25
C TYR A 496 -8.40 -19.89 8.72
N LEU A 497 -9.60 -20.20 8.20
CA LEU A 497 -9.83 -20.50 6.78
C LEU A 497 -10.22 -19.27 5.92
N GLY A 498 -10.07 -18.06 6.47
CA GLY A 498 -10.42 -16.82 5.81
C GLY A 498 -11.92 -16.56 5.81
N TYR A 499 -12.41 -15.87 4.78
CA TYR A 499 -13.82 -15.49 4.69
C TYR A 499 -14.69 -16.63 4.16
N TRP A 500 -15.85 -16.82 4.79
CA TRP A 500 -16.96 -17.62 4.28
C TRP A 500 -18.08 -16.69 3.87
N LEU A 501 -18.69 -16.97 2.72
CA LEU A 501 -19.83 -16.24 2.19
C LEU A 501 -21.02 -17.21 2.18
N PRO A 502 -22.03 -17.00 3.04
CA PRO A 502 -23.20 -17.87 3.09
C PRO A 502 -23.88 -17.97 1.71
N GLY A 503 -24.03 -19.20 1.20
CA GLY A 503 -24.69 -19.46 -0.08
C GLY A 503 -23.83 -19.18 -1.32
N TYR A 504 -22.54 -18.87 -1.16
CA TYR A 504 -21.62 -18.71 -2.29
C TYR A 504 -20.92 -20.05 -2.62
N PRO A 505 -21.18 -20.64 -3.80
CA PRO A 505 -20.73 -22.01 -4.11
C PRO A 505 -19.22 -22.23 -3.98
N GLY A 506 -18.41 -21.20 -4.22
CA GLY A 506 -16.95 -21.26 -4.12
C GLY A 506 -16.43 -21.36 -2.68
N MET A 507 -17.26 -21.08 -1.67
CA MET A 507 -16.87 -21.00 -0.25
C MET A 507 -17.67 -21.92 0.66
N ASP A 508 -18.76 -22.54 0.17
CA ASP A 508 -19.61 -23.44 0.96
C ASP A 508 -18.87 -24.67 1.51
N TYR A 509 -17.77 -25.08 0.89
CA TYR A 509 -16.99 -26.25 1.34
C TYR A 509 -16.47 -26.10 2.79
N LYS A 510 -16.28 -24.87 3.28
CA LYS A 510 -15.73 -24.59 4.63
C LYS A 510 -16.66 -25.09 5.74
N THR A 511 -17.97 -25.02 5.51
CA THR A 511 -19.01 -25.48 6.46
C THR A 511 -18.91 -26.98 6.79
N ARG A 512 -18.21 -27.77 5.96
CA ARG A 512 -17.97 -29.20 6.20
C ARG A 512 -16.98 -29.47 7.33
N PHE A 513 -16.15 -28.49 7.69
CA PHE A 513 -15.09 -28.65 8.68
C PHE A 513 -15.55 -28.18 10.06
N GLN A 514 -16.21 -29.06 10.79
CA GLN A 514 -16.86 -28.73 12.06
C GLN A 514 -16.06 -29.23 13.28
N PRO A 515 -16.08 -28.51 14.42
CA PRO A 515 -16.79 -27.25 14.63
C PRO A 515 -16.07 -26.07 13.96
N MET A 516 -16.85 -25.23 13.27
CA MET A 516 -16.38 -23.98 12.68
C MET A 516 -17.02 -22.82 13.44
N ASP A 517 -16.20 -21.87 13.87
CA ASP A 517 -16.66 -20.60 14.40
C ASP A 517 -16.59 -19.53 13.31
N ILE A 518 -17.49 -18.57 13.41
CA ILE A 518 -17.52 -17.36 12.59
C ILE A 518 -17.37 -16.13 13.49
N PHE A 519 -16.82 -15.06 12.92
CA PHE A 519 -16.78 -13.75 13.58
C PHE A 519 -17.97 -12.90 13.15
N TRP A 520 -18.90 -12.65 14.08
CA TRP A 520 -20.11 -11.87 13.85
C TRP A 520 -20.36 -10.89 15.01
N GLU A 521 -20.74 -9.65 14.69
CA GLU A 521 -21.03 -8.59 15.69
C GLU A 521 -19.99 -8.47 16.83
N ASN A 522 -18.70 -8.52 16.46
CA ASN A 522 -17.56 -8.44 17.37
C ASN A 522 -17.36 -9.64 18.31
N GLY A 523 -17.94 -10.80 18.00
CA GLY A 523 -17.75 -12.03 18.76
C GLY A 523 -17.58 -13.27 17.88
N TRP A 524 -16.86 -14.26 18.41
CA TRP A 524 -16.80 -15.58 17.81
C TRP A 524 -17.97 -16.43 18.27
N MET A 525 -18.68 -17.05 17.33
CA MET A 525 -19.77 -17.97 17.62
C MET A 525 -19.77 -19.18 16.68
N PRO A 526 -20.33 -20.32 17.10
CA PRO A 526 -20.46 -21.48 16.23
C PRO A 526 -21.28 -21.17 14.98
N GLU A 527 -20.77 -21.50 13.79
CA GLU A 527 -21.44 -21.26 12.51
C GLU A 527 -22.83 -21.88 12.47
N ARG A 528 -23.03 -23.07 13.03
CA ARG A 528 -24.34 -23.74 13.10
C ARG A 528 -25.40 -22.94 13.85
N LYS A 529 -25.00 -22.09 14.81
CA LYS A 529 -25.95 -21.20 15.50
C LYS A 529 -26.36 -20.04 14.60
N PHE A 530 -25.43 -19.53 13.80
CA PHE A 530 -25.70 -18.47 12.83
C PHE A 530 -26.62 -18.95 11.70
N THR A 531 -26.36 -20.12 11.13
CA THR A 531 -27.20 -20.67 10.05
C THR A 531 -28.56 -21.18 10.51
N ALA A 532 -28.75 -21.42 11.81
CA ALA A 532 -30.04 -21.80 12.37
C ALA A 532 -31.01 -20.60 12.56
N ASP A 533 -30.51 -19.35 12.49
CA ASP A 533 -31.36 -18.15 12.57
C ASP A 533 -31.64 -17.58 11.17
N PRO A 534 -32.88 -17.74 10.64
CA PRO A 534 -33.23 -17.23 9.32
C PRO A 534 -33.08 -15.72 9.19
N LYS A 535 -33.13 -14.96 10.30
CA LYS A 535 -32.97 -13.50 10.29
C LYS A 535 -31.53 -13.09 10.02
N LEU A 536 -30.55 -13.90 10.42
CA LEU A 536 -29.11 -13.64 10.17
C LEU A 536 -28.69 -14.03 8.75
N LEU A 537 -29.52 -14.77 8.04
CA LEU A 537 -29.34 -15.16 6.64
C LEU A 537 -30.14 -14.28 5.67
N ASP A 538 -30.93 -13.32 6.18
CA ASP A 538 -31.76 -12.45 5.36
C ASP A 538 -30.87 -11.50 4.52
N PRO A 539 -30.99 -11.50 3.18
CA PRO A 539 -30.27 -10.59 2.28
C PRO A 539 -30.40 -9.10 2.61
N THR A 540 -31.43 -8.69 3.34
CA THR A 540 -31.65 -7.30 3.79
C THR A 540 -30.94 -6.97 5.10
N SER A 541 -30.56 -8.01 5.87
CA SER A 541 -29.70 -7.91 7.07
C SER A 541 -28.20 -8.12 6.76
N LEU A 542 -27.88 -8.59 5.54
CA LEU A 542 -26.58 -9.05 5.06
C LEU A 542 -26.04 -8.34 3.82
#